data_AF-A0A962HED8-F1
#
_entry.id   AF-A0A962HED8-F1
#
_cell.length_a   1.000
_cell.length_b   1.000
_cell.length_c   1.000
_cell.angle_alpha   90.00
_cell.angle_beta   90.00
_cell.angle_gamma   90.00
#
_symmetry.space_group_name_H-M   'P 1'
#
loop_
_entity.id
_entity.type
_entity.pdbx_description
1 polymer ?
#
loop_
_entity_poly.entity_id
_entity_poly.type
_entity_poly.pdbx_seq_one_letter_code
_entity_poly.pdbx_strand_id
1 'polypeptide(L)'
;MKNTRWCKVVSFCWLLLGLFYNPVIVAGGDPAASTLLPVDAATMGKVEQRDLQKPNLLLIVLDDAGYSDVKGFGRNDAPTPHLEQLANEGVRFTRHYADATCRPARISLMTGQQASR
;
A
#
# COMPACT_ATOMS: atom_id res chain seq x y z
N MET A 1 -4.20 15.84 29.28
CA MET A 1 -3.02 16.31 28.52
C MET A 1 -1.81 15.46 28.89
N LYS A 2 -1.27 14.73 27.92
CA LYS A 2 -0.07 13.88 28.02
C LYS A 2 1.19 14.74 27.83
N ASN A 3 2.31 14.38 28.45
CA ASN A 3 3.64 14.61 27.85
C ASN A 3 4.71 13.75 28.60
N THR A 4 5.03 12.49 28.26
CA THR A 4 5.65 11.87 27.05
C THR A 4 7.04 12.36 26.63
N ARG A 5 7.88 12.83 27.57
CA ARG A 5 9.30 13.11 27.29
C ARG A 5 10.25 11.91 27.44
N TRP A 6 9.83 10.82 28.09
CA TRP A 6 10.71 9.67 28.38
C TRP A 6 10.71 8.55 27.32
N CYS A 7 9.71 8.47 26.43
CA CYS A 7 9.64 7.40 25.41
C CYS A 7 10.61 7.56 24.23
N LYS A 8 11.27 8.72 24.05
CA LYS A 8 12.09 8.97 22.86
C LYS A 8 13.52 8.42 22.91
N VAL A 9 14.01 7.95 24.07
CA VAL A 9 15.41 7.48 24.20
C VAL A 9 15.55 5.97 24.04
N VAL A 10 14.52 5.17 24.38
CA VAL A 10 14.61 3.69 24.33
C VAL A 10 14.34 3.12 22.92
N SER A 11 13.73 3.91 22.03
CA SER A 11 13.36 3.45 20.68
C SER A 11 14.51 3.47 19.66
N PHE A 12 15.67 4.06 19.98
CA PHE A 12 16.75 4.28 18.99
C PHE A 12 17.89 3.24 19.03
N CYS A 13 17.89 2.31 20.00
CA CYS A 13 18.93 1.28 20.13
C CYS A 13 18.54 -0.10 19.56
N TRP A 14 17.28 -0.31 19.19
CA TRP A 14 16.78 -1.63 18.77
C TRP A 14 16.61 -1.83 17.25
N LEU A 15 17.19 -0.93 16.45
CA LEU A 15 17.08 -0.96 14.99
C LEU A 15 18.17 -1.78 14.27
N LEU A 16 19.09 -2.53 14.91
CA LEU A 16 20.24 -3.08 14.16
C LEU A 16 20.66 -4.56 14.35
N LEU A 17 20.01 -5.39 15.18
CA LEU A 17 20.56 -6.73 15.46
C LEU A 17 19.62 -7.95 15.36
N GLY A 18 18.32 -7.79 15.06
CA GLY A 18 17.38 -8.93 15.06
C GLY A 18 17.02 -9.52 13.68
N LEU A 19 17.43 -8.88 12.57
CA LEU A 19 16.96 -9.22 11.21
C LEU A 19 17.78 -10.28 10.48
N PHE A 20 18.71 -10.96 11.16
CA PHE A 20 19.40 -12.11 10.61
C PHE A 20 19.39 -13.21 11.66
N TYR A 21 19.00 -14.43 11.27
CA TYR A 21 18.81 -15.63 12.11
C TYR A 21 17.37 -15.97 12.51
N ASN A 22 16.49 -16.06 11.52
CA ASN A 22 15.86 -17.36 11.27
C ASN A 22 16.56 -17.92 10.02
N PRO A 23 17.00 -19.20 9.98
CA PRO A 23 16.03 -20.26 9.77
C PRO A 23 16.30 -21.56 10.56
N VAL A 24 15.19 -22.22 10.87
CA VAL A 24 14.99 -23.68 10.77
C VAL A 24 16.08 -24.41 9.98
N ILE A 25 16.92 -25.18 10.69
CA ILE A 25 17.60 -26.37 10.16
C ILE A 25 17.37 -27.50 11.17
N VAL A 26 16.66 -28.51 10.69
CA VAL A 26 16.48 -29.82 11.32
C VAL A 26 17.81 -30.56 11.29
N ALA A 27 18.39 -30.87 12.45
CA ALA A 27 19.42 -31.89 12.59
C ALA A 27 19.50 -32.37 14.05
N GLY A 28 19.36 -33.68 14.26
CA GLY A 28 19.71 -34.35 15.50
C GLY A 28 18.52 -34.62 16.42
N GLY A 29 18.30 -35.90 16.71
CA GLY A 29 17.11 -36.42 17.35
C GLY A 29 17.02 -36.16 18.84
N ASP A 30 15.78 -36.20 19.33
CA ASP A 30 15.35 -37.04 20.45
C ASP A 30 13.81 -37.23 20.35
N PRO A 31 13.30 -38.47 20.28
CA PRO A 31 11.88 -38.74 20.09
C PRO A 31 11.14 -38.86 21.44
N ALA A 32 11.12 -37.82 22.28
CA ALA A 32 10.42 -37.93 23.57
C ALA A 32 10.16 -36.59 24.25
N ALA A 33 9.32 -35.72 23.69
CA ALA A 33 8.55 -34.74 24.46
C ALA A 33 7.58 -33.98 23.56
N SER A 34 6.40 -34.57 23.34
CA SER A 34 5.20 -33.81 22.97
C SER A 34 4.76 -32.97 24.18
N THR A 35 5.52 -31.95 24.56
CA THR A 35 5.04 -30.95 25.51
C THR A 35 4.26 -29.90 24.75
N LEU A 36 2.94 -30.12 24.67
CA LEU A 36 1.95 -29.10 24.39
C LEU A 36 2.10 -27.99 25.43
N LEU A 37 2.83 -26.93 25.10
CA LEU A 37 2.79 -25.72 25.89
C LEU A 37 1.45 -25.01 25.60
N PRO A 38 0.64 -24.71 26.62
CA PRO A 38 -0.58 -23.95 26.43
C PRO A 38 -0.16 -22.56 25.97
N VAL A 39 -0.48 -22.21 24.72
CA VAL A 39 -0.41 -20.82 24.29
C VAL A 39 -1.54 -20.12 25.04
N ASP A 40 -1.18 -19.48 26.15
CA ASP A 40 -2.11 -18.71 26.98
C ASP A 40 -2.87 -17.74 26.08
N ALA A 41 -4.19 -17.96 25.96
CA ALA A 41 -5.12 -17.10 25.24
C ALA A 41 -5.11 -15.65 25.74
N ALA A 42 -4.43 -15.37 26.86
CA ALA A 42 -4.21 -14.05 27.42
C ALA A 42 -3.30 -13.15 26.55
N THR A 43 -2.52 -13.71 25.61
CA THR A 43 -1.76 -12.92 24.62
C THR A 43 -2.51 -12.78 23.29
N MET A 44 -3.81 -13.08 23.26
CA MET A 44 -4.65 -12.71 22.12
C MET A 44 -4.93 -11.22 22.22
N GLY A 45 -4.00 -10.43 21.71
CA GLY A 45 -4.11 -8.98 21.60
C GLY A 45 -5.47 -8.64 21.00
N LYS A 46 -6.25 -7.85 21.73
CA LYS A 46 -7.51 -7.27 21.27
C LYS A 46 -7.25 -6.61 19.93
N VAL A 47 -7.70 -7.22 18.84
CA VAL A 47 -7.72 -6.58 17.53
C VAL A 47 -8.64 -5.38 17.70
N GLU A 48 -8.05 -4.19 17.75
CA GLU A 48 -8.78 -2.93 17.67
C GLU A 48 -9.60 -2.98 16.39
N GLN A 49 -10.90 -3.26 16.54
CA GLN A 49 -11.87 -2.98 15.50
C GLN A 49 -11.89 -1.47 15.34
N ARG A 50 -11.03 -0.97 14.47
CA ARG A 50 -11.24 0.33 13.85
C ARG A 50 -12.60 0.22 13.20
N ASP A 51 -13.52 1.07 13.61
CA ASP A 51 -14.74 1.31 12.87
C ASP A 51 -14.27 1.68 11.46
N LEU A 52 -14.35 0.72 10.54
CA LEU A 52 -13.78 0.84 9.20
C LEU A 52 -14.69 1.81 8.45
N GLN A 53 -14.52 3.11 8.74
CA GLN A 53 -15.20 4.15 8.00
C GLN A 53 -14.88 3.90 6.53
N LYS A 54 -15.95 3.68 5.77
CA LYS A 54 -15.84 3.34 4.36
C LYS A 54 -15.02 4.43 3.68
N PRO A 55 -13.90 4.08 3.02
CA PRO A 55 -13.09 5.09 2.35
C PRO A 55 -13.92 5.75 1.24
N ASN A 56 -13.74 7.06 1.07
CA ASN A 56 -14.31 7.78 -0.05
C ASN A 56 -13.44 7.55 -1.29
N LEU A 57 -14.07 7.16 -2.39
CA LEU A 57 -13.40 6.99 -3.67
C LEU A 57 -13.72 8.19 -4.57
N LEU A 58 -12.69 8.94 -4.95
CA LEU A 58 -12.78 10.00 -5.95
C LEU A 58 -12.06 9.55 -7.22
N LEU A 59 -12.83 9.36 -8.30
CA LEU A 59 -12.30 9.04 -9.62
C LEU A 59 -12.31 10.31 -10.48
N ILE A 60 -11.13 10.77 -10.88
CA ILE A 60 -10.95 11.93 -11.77
C ILE A 60 -10.49 11.40 -13.13
N VAL A 61 -11.23 11.74 -14.19
CA VAL A 61 -10.91 11.34 -15.57
C VAL A 61 -10.75 12.61 -16.40
N LEU A 62 -9.65 12.69 -17.15
CA LEU A 62 -9.41 13.77 -18.11
C LEU A 62 -9.79 13.28 -19.51
N ASP A 63 -10.51 14.11 -20.26
CA ASP A 63 -10.87 13.83 -21.65
C ASP A 63 -9.74 14.30 -22.58
N ASP A 64 -9.44 13.53 -23.62
CA ASP A 64 -8.43 13.82 -24.65
C ASP A 64 -7.01 14.15 -24.13
N ALA A 65 -6.69 13.79 -22.88
CA ALA A 65 -5.37 14.00 -22.29
C ALA A 65 -4.37 12.95 -22.80
N GLY A 66 -3.29 13.42 -23.42
CA GLY A 66 -2.16 12.61 -23.85
C GLY A 66 -1.23 12.25 -22.69
N TYR A 67 -0.47 11.16 -22.86
CA TYR A 67 0.51 10.70 -21.85
C TYR A 67 1.51 11.79 -21.48
N SER A 68 1.94 12.60 -22.45
CA SER A 68 2.93 13.66 -22.28
C SER A 68 2.34 14.99 -21.86
N ASP A 69 1.06 15.10 -21.47
CA ASP A 69 0.46 16.41 -21.14
C ASP A 69 0.72 16.86 -19.70
N VAL A 70 0.96 15.90 -18.81
CA VAL A 70 1.21 16.17 -17.38
C VAL A 70 2.71 16.19 -17.12
N LYS A 71 3.17 17.13 -16.28
CA LYS A 71 4.58 17.25 -15.91
C LYS A 71 5.16 15.96 -15.31
N GLY A 72 4.37 15.23 -14.54
CA GLY A 72 4.73 13.92 -13.98
C GLY A 72 5.05 12.82 -15.00
N PHE A 73 4.82 13.05 -16.30
CA PHE A 73 5.11 12.12 -17.39
C PHE A 73 6.06 12.70 -18.46
N GLY A 74 6.65 13.87 -18.23
CA GLY A 74 7.73 14.41 -19.07
C GLY A 74 7.44 15.74 -19.78
N ARG A 75 6.27 16.37 -19.56
CA ARG A 75 6.04 17.75 -20.02
C ARG A 75 6.79 18.74 -19.14
N ASN A 76 7.74 19.49 -19.67
CA ASN A 76 8.38 20.58 -18.90
C ASN A 76 7.67 21.92 -19.06
N ASP A 77 6.85 22.06 -20.10
CA ASP A 77 6.33 23.35 -20.55
C ASP A 77 4.95 23.70 -19.94
N ALA A 78 4.25 22.71 -19.38
CA ALA A 78 2.93 22.90 -18.76
C ALA A 78 3.00 22.52 -17.27
N PRO A 79 3.06 23.51 -16.35
CA PRO A 79 3.14 23.22 -14.93
C PRO A 79 1.79 22.72 -14.41
N THR A 80 1.78 21.50 -13.85
CA THR A 80 0.60 20.88 -13.22
C THR A 80 0.90 20.56 -11.74
N PRO A 81 0.98 21.57 -10.85
CA PRO A 81 1.51 21.41 -9.50
C PRO A 81 0.67 20.46 -8.63
N HIS A 82 -0.66 20.49 -8.75
CA HIS A 82 -1.54 19.60 -7.97
C HIS A 82 -1.46 18.15 -8.44
N LEU A 83 -1.34 17.90 -9.74
CA LEU A 83 -1.15 16.54 -10.27
C LEU A 83 0.24 16.00 -9.94
N GLU A 84 1.26 16.85 -9.90
CA GLU A 84 2.61 16.50 -9.47
C GLU A 84 2.62 16.11 -7.99
N GLN A 85 1.93 16.86 -7.13
CA GLN A 85 1.76 16.51 -5.72
C GLN A 85 1.08 15.15 -5.56
N LEU A 86 -0.04 14.90 -6.27
CA LEU A 86 -0.74 13.62 -6.23
C LEU A 86 0.13 12.46 -6.72
N ALA A 87 0.95 12.68 -7.76
CA ALA A 87 1.87 11.67 -8.28
C ALA A 87 3.03 11.35 -7.31
N ASN A 88 3.48 12.33 -6.52
CA ASN A 88 4.55 12.17 -5.54
C ASN A 88 4.07 11.54 -4.22
N GLU A 89 2.83 11.84 -3.80
CA GLU A 89 2.23 11.28 -2.59
C GLU A 89 1.62 9.87 -2.82
N GLY A 90 1.32 9.55 -4.08
CA GLY A 90 0.62 8.32 -4.46
C GLY A 90 1.45 7.33 -5.29
N VAL A 91 0.73 6.51 -6.05
CA VAL A 91 1.31 5.56 -7.00
C VAL A 91 1.07 6.06 -8.42
N ARG A 92 2.12 6.06 -9.24
CA ARG A 92 2.06 6.47 -10.64
C ARG A 92 2.22 5.27 -11.56
N PHE A 93 1.25 5.07 -12.46
CA PHE A 93 1.32 4.05 -13.50
C PHE A 93 2.01 4.60 -14.75
N THR A 94 3.13 4.01 -15.15
CA THR A 94 3.85 4.38 -16.39
C THR A 94 3.29 3.68 -17.63
N ARG A 95 2.45 2.66 -17.44
CA ARG A 95 1.81 1.88 -18.51
C ARG A 95 0.32 1.71 -18.23
N HIS A 96 -0.46 2.75 -18.53
CA HIS A 96 -1.92 2.73 -18.52
C HIS A 96 -2.43 2.79 -19.95
N TYR A 97 -3.36 1.90 -20.31
CA TYR A 97 -3.90 1.78 -21.66
C TYR A 97 -5.41 2.03 -21.64
N ALA A 98 -5.89 2.79 -22.61
CA ALA A 98 -7.31 3.08 -22.83
C ALA A 98 -7.64 2.93 -24.32
N ASP A 99 -8.91 2.73 -24.64
CA ASP A 99 -9.38 2.75 -26.02
C ASP A 99 -9.15 4.12 -26.66
N ALA A 100 -8.87 4.13 -27.96
CA ALA A 100 -8.58 5.35 -28.71
C ALA A 100 -9.78 6.30 -28.85
N THR A 101 -11.00 5.84 -28.55
CA THR A 101 -12.22 6.64 -28.66
C THR A 101 -12.87 6.83 -27.29
N CYS A 102 -13.38 8.03 -27.05
CA CYS A 102 -13.95 8.45 -25.78
C CYS A 102 -15.12 7.59 -25.27
N ARG A 103 -15.98 7.09 -26.17
CA ARG A 103 -17.12 6.22 -25.83
C ARG A 103 -16.69 4.84 -25.32
N PRO A 104 -15.95 4.02 -26.10
CA PRO A 104 -15.53 2.70 -25.62
C PRO A 104 -14.63 2.80 -24.38
N ALA A 105 -13.74 3.79 -24.29
CA ALA A 105 -12.91 4.00 -23.10
C ALA A 105 -13.75 4.21 -21.82
N ARG A 106 -14.79 5.06 -21.89
CA ARG A 106 -15.70 5.30 -20.75
C ARG A 106 -16.57 4.09 -20.43
N ILE A 107 -17.06 3.37 -21.45
CA ILE A 107 -17.84 2.14 -21.25
C ILE A 107 -16.99 1.10 -20.51
N SER A 108 -15.75 0.89 -20.94
CA SER A 108 -14.83 -0.05 -20.29
C SER A 108 -14.47 0.36 -18.86
N LEU A 109 -14.29 1.66 -18.61
CA LEU A 109 -14.03 2.17 -17.27
C LEU A 109 -15.21 1.97 -16.31
N MET A 110 -16.44 2.20 -16.77
CA MET A 110 -17.64 2.08 -15.93
C MET A 110 -18.07 0.63 -15.68
N THR A 111 -17.89 -0.24 -16.67
CA THR A 111 -18.35 -1.64 -16.61
C THR A 111 -17.27 -2.61 -16.14
N GLY A 112 -15.99 -2.24 -16.22
CA GLY A 112 -14.87 -3.14 -15.99
C GLY A 112 -14.72 -4.23 -17.06
N GLN A 113 -15.38 -4.07 -18.22
CA GLN A 113 -15.35 -5.02 -19.34
C GLN A 113 -14.75 -4.38 -20.58
N GLN A 114 -14.31 -5.20 -21.53
CA GLN A 114 -13.87 -4.69 -22.84
C GLN A 114 -15.08 -4.12 -23.59
N ALA A 115 -14.92 -2.96 -24.24
CA ALA A 115 -16.03 -2.29 -24.92
C ALA A 115 -16.63 -3.09 -26.09
N SER A 116 -15.90 -4.08 -26.60
CA SER A 116 -16.35 -4.99 -27.67
C SER A 116 -17.17 -6.19 -27.17
N ARG A 117 -17.29 -6.37 -25.85
CA ARG A 117 -17.99 -7.50 -25.24
C ARG A 117 -19.45 -7.16 -24.94
#